data_AF-A0A239PCX1-F1
#
_entry.id   AF-A0A239PCX1-F1
#
_cell.length_a   1.000
_cell.length_b   1.000
_cell.length_c   1.000
_cell.angle_alpha   90.00
_cell.angle_beta   90.00
_cell.angle_gamma   90.00
#
_symmetry.space_group_name_H-M   'P 1'
#
loop_
_entity.id
_entity.type
_entity.pdbx_description
1 polymer ?
#
loop_
_entity_poly.entity_id
_entity_poly.type
_entity_poly.pdbx_seq_one_letter_code
_entity_poly.pdbx_strand_id
1 'polypeptide(L)'
;MAWFLNPALTRFRNEVNARWPRRDKTSDGTIGDAAHQETNSDHNPDADGSVDAWDMDVDGVDVPKVINAAIRHESIQYVIYNRRITSRSWGLGTWRPYTGTSPHTEHVHFNTRTSHERSNKPWFTEEDDMFEARDRDALTSANYRSLGLYQDLDKITFKISSGATRVEANLAKAARVALEQKMSAVLTALAGVDEAVATQLRGQFDRIDAGLQETRAAVDNVDEEVIERLGAVATPEEQAKLLRVVLGDRAKEVGLLLSQG
;
A
#
# COMPACT_ATOMS: atom_id res chain seq x y z
N MET A 1 26.83 28.99 14.25
CA MET A 1 25.68 29.93 14.15
C MET A 1 24.47 29.27 14.77
N ALA A 2 23.49 30.03 15.28
CA ALA A 2 22.21 29.45 15.70
C ALA A 2 21.42 29.04 14.44
N TRP A 3 20.76 27.89 14.47
CA TRP A 3 19.95 27.41 13.35
C TRP A 3 18.62 28.16 13.26
N PHE A 4 18.03 28.22 12.07
CA PHE A 4 16.67 28.71 11.85
C PHE A 4 15.97 27.92 10.74
N LEU A 5 14.67 27.67 10.88
CA LEU A 5 13.86 27.17 9.76
C LEU A 5 13.82 28.24 8.68
N ASN A 6 14.09 27.88 7.42
CA ASN A 6 14.16 28.88 6.36
C ASN A 6 12.86 29.72 6.25
N PRO A 7 12.92 30.94 5.67
CA PRO A 7 11.76 31.82 5.63
C PRO A 7 10.55 31.23 4.90
N ALA A 8 10.75 30.47 3.83
CA ALA A 8 9.67 29.88 3.04
C ALA A 8 8.89 28.84 3.86
N LEU A 9 9.56 27.90 4.52
CA LEU A 9 8.94 26.89 5.39
C LEU A 9 8.38 27.50 6.68
N THR A 10 9.02 28.53 7.23
CA THR A 10 8.46 29.29 8.35
C THR A 10 7.11 29.88 7.97
N ARG A 11 7.00 30.51 6.80
CA ARG A 11 5.74 31.01 6.27
C ARG A 11 4.74 29.88 6.04
N PHE A 12 5.17 28.78 5.43
CA PHE A 12 4.30 27.64 5.13
C PHE A 12 3.64 27.07 6.39
N ARG A 13 4.47 26.77 7.41
CA ARG A 13 4.03 26.25 8.69
C ARG A 13 3.05 27.20 9.38
N ASN A 14 3.31 28.50 9.33
CA ASN A 14 2.41 29.50 9.90
C ASN A 14 1.06 29.55 9.16
N GLU A 15 1.08 29.45 7.83
CA GLU A 15 -0.13 29.41 7.00
C GLU A 15 -0.96 28.15 7.23
N VAL A 16 -0.33 26.99 7.43
CA VAL A 16 -1.01 25.75 7.83
C VAL A 16 -1.58 25.89 9.24
N ASN A 17 -0.79 26.36 10.20
CA ASN A 17 -1.26 26.55 11.58
C ASN A 17 -2.43 27.52 11.69
N ALA A 18 -2.48 28.55 10.85
CA ALA A 18 -3.59 29.49 10.81
C ALA A 18 -4.89 28.84 10.27
N ARG A 19 -4.78 27.98 9.25
CA ARG A 19 -5.93 27.28 8.64
C ARG A 19 -6.43 26.12 9.51
N TRP A 20 -5.52 25.39 10.15
CA TRP A 20 -5.85 24.27 11.05
C TRP A 20 -5.29 24.53 12.46
N PRO A 21 -5.85 25.49 13.22
CA PRO A 21 -5.31 25.87 14.53
C PRO A 21 -5.35 24.73 15.55
N ARG A 22 -6.26 23.76 15.35
CA ARG A 22 -6.46 22.59 16.21
C ARG A 22 -5.75 21.32 15.73
N ARG A 23 -4.93 21.37 14.66
CA ARG A 23 -4.16 20.21 14.22
C ARG A 23 -3.19 19.75 15.31
N ASP A 24 -2.95 18.44 15.35
CA ASP A 24 -1.88 17.88 16.15
C ASP A 24 -0.52 18.36 15.61
N LYS A 25 0.45 18.45 16.51
CA LYS A 25 1.83 18.86 16.24
C LYS A 25 2.81 17.93 16.96
N THR A 26 2.33 16.81 17.49
CA THR A 26 3.14 15.88 18.28
C THR A 26 4.30 15.33 17.46
N SER A 27 4.10 15.06 16.18
CA SER A 27 5.15 14.64 15.25
C SER A 27 5.73 15.76 14.37
N ASP A 28 5.44 17.04 14.67
CA ASP A 28 6.07 18.15 13.94
C ASP A 28 7.60 18.15 14.18
N GLY A 29 8.38 18.14 13.09
CA GLY A 29 9.84 18.12 13.13
C GLY A 29 10.44 19.17 12.21
N THR A 30 11.50 19.88 12.64
CA THR A 30 12.20 20.84 11.78
C THR A 30 13.70 20.62 11.83
N ILE A 31 14.28 20.63 13.03
CA ILE A 31 15.70 20.35 13.25
C ILE A 31 15.92 18.86 13.54
N GLY A 32 16.95 18.28 12.92
CA GLY A 32 17.38 16.91 13.18
C GLY A 32 17.93 16.76 14.61
N ASP A 33 17.67 15.61 15.24
CA ASP A 33 18.32 15.28 16.51
C ASP A 33 19.84 15.07 16.32
N ALA A 34 20.57 14.91 17.43
CA ALA A 34 22.02 14.78 17.38
C ALA A 34 22.49 13.60 16.50
N ALA A 35 21.72 12.50 16.46
CA ALA A 35 22.01 11.36 15.61
C ALA A 35 21.74 11.65 14.12
N HIS A 36 20.66 12.37 13.79
CA HIS A 36 20.40 12.84 12.43
C HIS A 36 21.47 13.82 11.92
N GLN A 37 22.03 14.64 12.82
CA GLN A 37 23.10 15.58 12.50
C GLN A 37 24.43 14.90 12.10
N GLU A 38 24.59 13.61 12.38
CA GLU A 38 25.74 12.82 11.92
C GLU A 38 25.60 12.33 10.46
N THR A 39 24.43 12.56 9.84
CA THR A 39 24.13 12.13 8.47
C THR A 39 23.91 13.32 7.54
N ASN A 40 23.94 13.10 6.22
CA ASN A 40 23.51 14.13 5.28
C ASN A 40 21.97 14.15 5.24
N SER A 41 21.36 15.14 5.91
CA SER A 41 19.91 15.29 6.05
C SER A 41 19.52 16.75 5.87
N ASP A 42 18.40 16.99 5.21
CA ASP A 42 17.85 18.34 5.02
C ASP A 42 17.23 18.93 6.30
N HIS A 43 17.13 18.13 7.37
CA HIS A 43 16.84 18.61 8.73
C HIS A 43 18.06 19.17 9.45
N ASN A 44 19.26 19.06 8.86
CA ASN A 44 20.47 19.64 9.42
C ASN A 44 20.66 21.06 8.91
N PRO A 45 21.20 21.97 9.74
CA PRO A 45 21.44 23.33 9.29
C PRO A 45 22.50 23.37 8.18
N ASP A 46 22.23 24.14 7.14
CA ASP A 46 23.19 24.52 6.12
C ASP A 46 24.28 25.44 6.70
N ALA A 47 25.30 25.73 5.90
CA ALA A 47 26.43 26.55 6.31
C ALA A 47 26.04 27.97 6.79
N ASP A 48 24.91 28.51 6.31
CA ASP A 48 24.36 29.79 6.75
C ASP A 48 23.38 29.66 7.93
N GLY A 49 23.12 28.44 8.40
CA GLY A 49 22.24 28.11 9.52
C GLY A 49 20.78 27.85 9.13
N SER A 50 20.40 27.91 7.85
CA SER A 50 19.05 27.57 7.41
C SER A 50 18.79 26.06 7.56
N VAL A 51 17.56 25.69 7.91
CA VAL A 51 17.06 24.31 7.84
C VAL A 51 15.98 24.25 6.78
N ASP A 52 16.11 23.28 5.87
CA ASP A 52 15.37 23.20 4.61
C ASP A 52 14.28 22.12 4.60
N ALA A 53 14.02 21.50 5.75
CA ALA A 53 12.98 20.49 5.92
C ALA A 53 11.98 20.82 7.04
N TRP A 54 10.73 20.41 6.81
CA TRP A 54 9.67 20.41 7.81
C TRP A 54 8.84 19.14 7.69
N ASP A 55 8.78 18.38 8.78
CA ASP A 55 7.85 17.27 8.97
C ASP A 55 6.59 17.82 9.63
N MET A 56 5.47 17.75 8.91
CA MET A 56 4.16 18.17 9.39
C MET A 56 3.34 16.95 9.81
N ASP A 57 2.87 16.95 11.05
CA ASP A 57 1.93 15.95 11.56
C ASP A 57 0.66 15.86 10.68
N VAL A 58 0.15 14.63 10.47
CA VAL A 58 -0.99 14.37 9.59
C VAL A 58 -2.36 14.49 10.27
N ASP A 59 -2.41 14.56 11.61
CA ASP A 59 -3.66 14.51 12.35
C ASP A 59 -4.30 15.90 12.54
N GLY A 60 -5.59 15.99 12.23
CA GLY A 60 -6.36 17.24 12.34
C GLY A 60 -6.07 18.28 11.26
N VAL A 61 -5.47 17.89 10.14
CA VAL A 61 -5.16 18.73 8.97
C VAL A 61 -5.66 18.08 7.67
N ASP A 62 -6.00 18.89 6.66
CA ASP A 62 -6.28 18.39 5.30
C ASP A 62 -4.97 18.15 4.54
N VAL A 63 -4.39 16.97 4.73
CA VAL A 63 -3.10 16.58 4.14
C VAL A 63 -3.07 16.76 2.61
N PRO A 64 -4.07 16.27 1.83
CA PRO A 64 -4.11 16.53 0.39
C PRO A 64 -4.07 18.01 0.01
N LYS A 65 -4.80 18.88 0.73
CA LYS A 65 -4.80 20.33 0.47
C LYS A 65 -3.42 20.96 0.73
N VAL A 66 -2.77 20.58 1.83
CA VAL A 66 -1.41 21.07 2.15
C VAL A 66 -0.39 20.60 1.10
N ILE A 67 -0.43 19.32 0.71
CA ILE A 67 0.44 18.78 -0.33
C ILE A 67 0.22 19.50 -1.67
N ASN A 68 -1.03 19.76 -2.06
CA ASN A 68 -1.35 20.48 -3.30
C ASN A 68 -0.86 21.93 -3.29
N ALA A 69 -0.91 22.62 -2.15
CA ALA A 69 -0.27 23.92 -1.96
C ALA A 69 1.27 23.80 -2.13
N ALA A 70 1.89 22.82 -1.46
CA ALA A 70 3.33 22.61 -1.53
C ALA A 70 3.84 22.38 -2.95
N ILE A 71 3.26 21.42 -3.70
CA ILE A 71 3.71 21.07 -5.05
C ILE A 71 3.54 22.18 -6.09
N ARG A 72 2.68 23.17 -5.82
CA ARG A 72 2.52 24.37 -6.66
C ARG A 72 3.54 25.46 -6.31
N HIS A 73 4.08 25.46 -5.10
CA HIS A 73 4.95 26.50 -4.61
C HIS A 73 6.36 26.41 -5.23
N GLU A 74 6.98 27.55 -5.49
CA GLU A 74 8.30 27.60 -6.13
C GLU A 74 9.43 27.10 -5.22
N SER A 75 9.23 27.14 -3.91
CA SER A 75 10.26 26.73 -2.95
C SER A 75 10.39 25.22 -2.80
N ILE A 76 9.34 24.44 -3.12
CA ILE A 76 9.41 23.00 -2.88
C ILE A 76 10.40 22.33 -3.84
N GLN A 77 11.20 21.43 -3.30
CA GLN A 77 12.11 20.57 -4.03
C GLN A 77 11.58 19.14 -4.09
N TYR A 78 11.11 18.60 -2.96
CA TYR A 78 10.44 17.30 -2.91
C TYR A 78 9.50 17.18 -1.70
N VAL A 79 8.60 16.20 -1.77
CA VAL A 79 7.67 15.83 -0.70
C VAL A 79 7.67 14.32 -0.55
N ILE A 80 7.71 13.82 0.70
CA ILE A 80 7.58 12.40 1.02
C ILE A 80 6.37 12.22 1.92
N TYR A 81 5.50 11.27 1.56
CA TYR A 81 4.34 10.90 2.36
C TYR A 81 3.91 9.47 2.01
N ASN A 82 3.57 8.68 3.02
CA ASN A 82 2.99 7.36 2.91
C ASN A 82 3.73 6.44 1.91
N ARG A 83 5.03 6.26 2.15
CA ARG A 83 5.96 5.47 1.30
C ARG A 83 6.00 5.91 -0.16
N ARG A 84 5.72 7.19 -0.43
CA ARG A 84 5.82 7.79 -1.77
C ARG A 84 6.60 9.09 -1.72
N ILE A 85 7.25 9.41 -2.83
CA ILE A 85 8.01 10.65 -3.01
C ILE A 85 7.63 11.31 -4.35
N THR A 86 7.56 12.64 -4.35
CA THR A 86 7.52 13.45 -5.58
C THR A 86 8.59 14.53 -5.50
N SER A 87 9.24 14.84 -6.62
CA SER A 87 10.32 15.83 -6.66
C SER A 87 10.26 16.67 -7.93
N ARG A 88 10.77 17.89 -7.82
CA ARG A 88 10.96 18.83 -8.92
C ARG A 88 11.81 18.27 -10.05
N SER A 89 12.81 17.43 -9.74
CA SER A 89 13.72 16.87 -10.75
C SER A 89 13.04 15.94 -11.76
N TRP A 90 11.85 15.42 -11.45
CA TRP A 90 11.08 14.55 -12.35
C TRP A 90 9.60 14.95 -12.52
N GLY A 91 9.24 16.16 -12.11
CA GLY A 91 7.88 16.69 -12.16
C GLY A 91 7.12 16.52 -10.84
N LEU A 92 6.94 17.64 -10.13
CA LEU A 92 6.11 17.70 -8.92
C LEU A 92 4.68 17.25 -9.22
N GLY A 93 4.12 16.45 -8.31
CA GLY A 93 2.82 15.78 -8.50
C GLY A 93 2.93 14.39 -9.14
N THR A 94 4.06 14.06 -9.77
CA THR A 94 4.34 12.67 -10.18
C THR A 94 4.93 11.90 -9.01
N TRP A 95 4.14 10.97 -8.45
CA TRP A 95 4.51 10.17 -7.29
C TRP A 95 5.22 8.87 -7.67
N ARG A 96 6.29 8.55 -6.93
CA ARG A 96 7.09 7.33 -7.07
C ARG A 96 7.19 6.59 -5.73
N PRO A 97 7.44 5.27 -5.72
CA PRO A 97 7.73 4.56 -4.47
C PRO A 97 8.93 5.17 -3.74
N TYR A 98 8.80 5.31 -2.42
CA TYR A 98 9.89 5.69 -1.52
C TYR A 98 10.34 4.49 -0.70
N THR A 99 11.64 4.22 -0.71
CA THR A 99 12.23 3.02 -0.09
C THR A 99 13.10 3.35 1.12
N GLY A 100 13.06 4.59 1.62
CA GLY A 100 13.77 4.95 2.85
C GLY A 100 13.19 4.22 4.08
N THR A 101 13.99 4.18 5.15
CA THR A 101 13.66 3.44 6.37
C THR A 101 12.39 3.96 7.04
N SER A 102 12.24 5.28 7.15
CA SER A 102 11.02 5.91 7.69
C SER A 102 9.89 5.85 6.64
N PRO A 103 8.72 5.26 6.94
CA PRO A 103 7.62 5.17 5.99
C PRO A 103 6.87 6.49 5.75
N HIS A 104 7.09 7.52 6.59
CA HIS A 104 6.38 8.81 6.53
C HIS A 104 4.86 8.65 6.58
N THR A 105 4.36 7.84 7.52
CA THR A 105 2.93 7.57 7.71
C THR A 105 2.28 8.48 8.75
N GLU A 106 3.09 9.01 9.67
CA GLU A 106 2.68 9.87 10.79
C GLU A 106 2.84 11.36 10.45
N HIS A 107 3.68 11.69 9.46
CA HIS A 107 3.94 13.06 9.02
C HIS A 107 4.16 13.13 7.51
N VAL A 108 4.00 14.34 6.96
CA VAL A 108 4.44 14.69 5.61
C VAL A 108 5.77 15.42 5.70
N HIS A 109 6.78 14.90 5.02
CA HIS A 109 8.08 15.57 4.93
C HIS A 109 8.11 16.50 3.73
N PHE A 110 8.35 17.79 3.99
CA PHE A 110 8.51 18.82 2.97
C PHE A 110 9.95 19.31 2.96
N ASN A 111 10.59 19.25 1.78
CA ASN A 111 11.90 19.83 1.57
C ASN A 111 11.84 20.97 0.55
N THR A 112 12.48 22.09 0.88
CA THR A 112 12.65 23.21 -0.04
C THR A 112 14.02 23.23 -0.71
N ARG A 113 14.10 23.86 -1.88
CA ARG A 113 15.37 24.11 -2.55
C ARG A 113 16.00 25.40 -2.05
N THR A 114 17.32 25.37 -1.82
CA THR A 114 18.15 26.51 -1.41
C THR A 114 17.89 27.77 -2.26
N SER A 115 17.76 27.61 -3.60
CA SER A 115 17.53 28.75 -4.51
C SER A 115 16.25 29.57 -4.23
N HIS A 116 15.30 29.03 -3.46
CA HIS A 116 14.00 29.66 -3.15
C HIS A 116 13.61 29.50 -1.67
N GLU A 117 14.56 29.17 -0.79
CA GLU A 117 14.35 29.01 0.66
C GLU A 117 13.87 30.32 1.32
N ARG A 118 14.20 31.48 0.70
CA ARG A 118 13.85 32.83 1.19
C ARG A 118 12.57 33.37 0.56
N SER A 119 11.85 32.57 -0.23
CA SER A 119 10.61 33.03 -0.86
C SER A 119 9.62 33.48 0.22
N ASN A 120 9.05 34.66 -0.01
CA ASN A 120 8.02 35.23 0.83
C ASN A 120 6.66 35.15 0.13
N LYS A 121 6.43 34.22 -0.81
CA LYS A 121 5.14 34.05 -1.48
C LYS A 121 4.18 33.22 -0.63
N PRO A 122 2.86 33.43 -0.77
CA PRO A 122 1.86 32.57 -0.13
C PRO A 122 1.95 31.16 -0.69
N TRP A 123 1.79 30.17 0.19
CA TRP A 123 1.72 28.75 -0.21
C TRP A 123 0.32 28.38 -0.69
N PHE A 124 -0.70 29.03 -0.11
CA PHE A 124 -2.10 28.89 -0.48
C PHE A 124 -2.54 30.11 -1.30
N THR A 125 -3.25 29.88 -2.40
CA THR A 125 -3.80 30.95 -3.24
C THR A 125 -5.08 31.52 -2.63
N GLU A 126 -5.51 32.69 -3.12
CA GLU A 126 -6.83 33.20 -2.80
C GLU A 126 -7.93 32.18 -3.16
N GLU A 127 -7.78 31.39 -4.21
CA GLU A 127 -8.75 30.32 -4.54
C GLU A 127 -8.81 29.22 -3.48
N ASP A 128 -7.66 28.86 -2.90
CA ASP A 128 -7.61 27.90 -1.78
C ASP A 128 -8.32 28.44 -0.53
N ASP A 129 -8.41 29.77 -0.40
CA ASP A 129 -9.09 30.50 0.67
C ASP A 129 -10.54 30.89 0.31
N MET A 130 -10.84 31.07 -0.97
CA MET A 130 -12.17 31.44 -1.47
C MET A 130 -13.17 30.30 -1.36
N PHE A 131 -12.68 29.05 -1.31
CA PHE A 131 -13.48 27.90 -0.91
C PHE A 131 -14.04 28.02 0.52
N GLU A 132 -13.53 28.98 1.33
CA GLU A 132 -14.11 29.31 2.64
C GLU A 132 -14.94 30.61 2.66
N ALA A 133 -14.61 31.61 1.82
CA ALA A 133 -15.26 32.92 1.85
C ALA A 133 -16.33 33.14 0.76
N ARG A 134 -16.05 32.78 -0.49
CA ARG A 134 -16.98 32.96 -1.62
C ARG A 134 -18.01 31.82 -1.68
N ASP A 135 -17.60 30.64 -1.22
CA ASP A 135 -18.47 29.50 -0.92
C ASP A 135 -19.32 29.68 0.34
N ARG A 136 -19.20 30.79 1.06
CA ARG A 136 -20.08 31.14 2.18
C ARG A 136 -21.26 32.02 1.79
N ASP A 137 -21.13 32.76 0.69
CA ASP A 137 -22.14 33.70 0.19
C ASP A 137 -22.76 33.27 -1.15
N ALA A 138 -22.11 32.41 -1.95
CA ALA A 138 -22.60 31.92 -3.25
C ALA A 138 -23.30 30.54 -3.22
N LEU A 139 -23.74 30.08 -2.05
CA LEU A 139 -24.26 28.73 -1.81
C LEU A 139 -25.62 28.47 -2.47
N THR A 140 -25.58 27.97 -3.70
CA THR A 140 -26.66 27.12 -4.19
C THR A 140 -26.57 25.76 -3.48
N SER A 141 -27.71 25.26 -3.03
CA SER A 141 -27.93 24.09 -2.16
C SER A 141 -27.31 22.74 -2.59
N ALA A 142 -26.55 22.68 -3.69
CA ALA A 142 -25.91 21.47 -4.17
C ALA A 142 -24.60 21.16 -3.42
N ASN A 143 -23.81 22.17 -3.05
CA ASN A 143 -22.48 22.00 -2.46
C ASN A 143 -22.46 21.99 -0.92
N TYR A 144 -23.51 22.47 -0.24
CA TYR A 144 -23.63 22.29 1.22
C TYR A 144 -23.66 20.82 1.62
N ARG A 145 -24.26 19.95 0.78
CA ARG A 145 -24.19 18.50 0.96
C ARG A 145 -22.73 18.06 1.04
N SER A 146 -21.86 18.59 0.18
CA SER A 146 -20.44 18.26 0.15
C SER A 146 -19.65 18.76 1.38
N LEU A 147 -19.98 19.92 1.98
CA LEU A 147 -19.34 20.38 3.22
C LEU A 147 -19.64 19.45 4.42
N GLY A 148 -20.82 18.83 4.40
CA GLY A 148 -21.20 17.83 5.38
C GLY A 148 -20.29 16.58 5.37
N LEU A 149 -19.63 16.25 4.26
CA LEU A 149 -18.66 15.15 4.22
C LEU A 149 -17.46 15.40 5.15
N TYR A 150 -17.04 16.67 5.28
CA TYR A 150 -15.80 17.03 5.97
C TYR A 150 -15.93 17.17 7.49
N GLN A 151 -17.15 17.26 8.03
CA GLN A 151 -17.38 17.48 9.48
C GLN A 151 -18.05 16.29 10.18
N ASP A 152 -18.25 15.17 9.47
CA ASP A 152 -18.95 13.96 9.94
C ASP A 152 -20.31 14.22 10.66
N LEU A 153 -21.02 15.28 10.27
CA LEU A 153 -22.28 15.65 10.91
C LEU A 153 -23.45 14.84 10.32
N ASP A 154 -24.41 14.41 11.13
CA ASP A 154 -25.63 13.77 10.62
C ASP A 154 -26.58 14.78 9.94
N LYS A 155 -26.45 16.06 10.31
CA LYS A 155 -27.26 17.16 9.79
C LYS A 155 -26.39 18.38 9.52
N ILE A 156 -26.76 19.15 8.50
CA ILE A 156 -26.08 20.38 8.09
C ILE A 156 -26.99 21.54 8.44
N THR A 157 -26.43 22.56 9.08
CA THR A 157 -27.14 23.81 9.40
C THR A 157 -26.57 24.93 8.57
N PHE A 158 -27.42 25.66 7.84
CA PHE A 158 -26.99 26.76 6.98
C PHE A 158 -28.01 27.89 6.96
N LYS A 159 -27.54 29.09 6.58
CA LYS A 159 -28.43 30.24 6.34
C LYS A 159 -28.75 30.35 4.86
N ILE A 160 -30.00 30.66 4.56
CA ILE A 160 -30.45 30.97 3.20
C ILE A 160 -30.38 32.48 2.93
N SER A 161 -30.55 32.89 1.69
CA SER A 161 -30.48 34.30 1.24
C SER A 161 -31.41 35.26 1.99
N SER A 162 -32.49 34.75 2.58
CA SER A 162 -33.38 35.53 3.46
C SER A 162 -32.86 35.73 4.89
N GLY A 163 -31.66 35.23 5.22
CA GLY A 163 -31.08 35.23 6.56
C GLY A 163 -31.63 34.15 7.50
N ALA A 164 -32.67 33.42 7.08
CA ALA A 164 -33.25 32.33 7.87
C ALA A 164 -32.30 31.13 7.98
N THR A 165 -32.32 30.46 9.12
CA THR A 165 -31.53 29.23 9.35
C THR A 165 -32.34 28.00 8.93
N ARG A 166 -31.68 27.05 8.26
CA ARG A 166 -32.23 25.74 7.90
C ARG A 166 -31.34 24.62 8.38
N VAL A 167 -31.96 23.48 8.67
CA VAL A 167 -31.30 22.24 9.08
C VAL A 167 -31.79 21.13 8.16
N GLU A 168 -30.87 20.38 7.55
CA GLU A 168 -31.21 19.24 6.70
C GLU A 168 -30.30 18.04 6.96
N ALA A 169 -30.73 16.85 6.51
CA ALA A 169 -29.92 15.65 6.61
C ALA A 169 -28.69 15.73 5.69
N ASN A 170 -27.56 15.25 6.17
CA ASN A 170 -26.32 15.25 5.41
C ASN A 170 -26.29 14.08 4.40
N LEU A 171 -26.86 14.32 3.22
CA LEU A 171 -26.96 13.30 2.18
C LEU A 171 -25.60 12.84 1.65
N ALA A 172 -24.56 13.68 1.75
CA ALA A 172 -23.24 13.30 1.28
C ALA A 172 -22.51 12.38 2.28
N LYS A 173 -22.65 12.62 3.60
CA LYS A 173 -22.22 11.63 4.62
C LYS A 173 -22.93 10.30 4.39
N ALA A 174 -24.25 10.32 4.17
CA ALA A 174 -25.01 9.10 3.87
C ALA A 174 -24.48 8.39 2.61
N ALA A 175 -24.15 9.13 1.55
CA ALA A 175 -23.57 8.57 0.32
C ALA A 175 -22.15 8.01 0.53
N ARG A 176 -21.28 8.68 1.31
CA ARG A 176 -19.95 8.16 1.68
C ARG A 176 -20.06 6.87 2.46
N VAL A 177 -20.89 6.83 3.51
CA VAL A 177 -21.11 5.62 4.32
C VAL A 177 -21.61 4.47 3.44
N ALA A 178 -22.53 4.74 2.52
CA ALA A 178 -22.99 3.73 1.57
C ALA A 178 -21.89 3.26 0.61
N LEU A 179 -21.00 4.17 0.16
CA LEU A 179 -19.86 3.81 -0.68
C LEU A 179 -18.82 2.98 0.09
N GLU A 180 -18.53 3.33 1.35
CA GLU A 180 -17.64 2.57 2.23
C GLU A 180 -18.17 1.16 2.50
N GLN A 181 -19.48 1.03 2.75
CA GLN A 181 -20.13 -0.28 2.89
C GLN A 181 -20.01 -1.11 1.61
N LYS A 182 -20.21 -0.50 0.43
CA LYS A 182 -20.02 -1.17 -0.86
C LYS A 182 -18.57 -1.57 -1.08
N MET A 183 -17.61 -0.70 -0.78
CA MET A 183 -16.18 -1.00 -0.89
C MET A 183 -15.80 -2.16 0.03
N SER A 184 -16.25 -2.13 1.29
CA SER A 184 -16.05 -3.22 2.23
C SER A 184 -16.65 -4.53 1.73
N ALA A 185 -17.85 -4.51 1.14
CA ALA A 185 -18.47 -5.69 0.56
C ALA A 185 -17.67 -6.25 -0.63
N VAL A 186 -17.13 -5.38 -1.50
CA VAL A 186 -16.27 -5.77 -2.62
C VAL A 186 -14.96 -6.40 -2.11
N LEU A 187 -14.33 -5.80 -1.10
CA LEU A 187 -13.11 -6.36 -0.49
C LEU A 187 -13.36 -7.74 0.13
N THR A 188 -14.49 -7.92 0.83
CA THR A 188 -14.89 -9.23 1.37
C THR A 188 -15.13 -10.25 0.26
N ALA A 189 -15.79 -9.85 -0.84
CA ALA A 189 -16.03 -10.73 -1.98
C ALA A 189 -14.72 -11.15 -2.66
N LEU A 190 -13.77 -10.23 -2.83
CA LEU A 190 -12.44 -10.52 -3.38
C LEU A 190 -11.65 -11.49 -2.50
N ALA A 191 -11.65 -11.29 -1.18
CA ALA A 191 -11.03 -12.23 -0.24
C ALA A 191 -11.67 -13.63 -0.32
N GLY A 192 -12.99 -13.71 -0.56
CA GLY A 192 -13.68 -14.98 -0.79
C GLY A 192 -13.27 -15.68 -2.09
N VAL A 193 -12.91 -14.93 -3.14
CA VAL A 193 -12.40 -15.50 -4.39
C VAL A 193 -11.02 -16.13 -4.19
N ASP A 194 -10.12 -15.45 -3.49
CA ASP A 194 -8.78 -15.99 -3.20
C ASP A 194 -8.85 -17.30 -2.40
N GLU A 195 -9.72 -17.38 -1.39
CA GLU A 195 -9.90 -18.60 -0.60
C GLU A 195 -10.56 -19.73 -1.41
N ALA A 196 -11.51 -19.42 -2.28
CA ALA A 196 -12.13 -20.40 -3.16
C ALA A 196 -11.13 -20.99 -4.17
N VAL A 197 -10.28 -20.14 -4.77
CA VAL A 197 -9.20 -20.58 -5.66
C VAL A 197 -8.15 -21.40 -4.90
N ALA A 198 -7.75 -20.97 -3.71
CA ALA A 198 -6.81 -21.71 -2.86
C ALA A 198 -7.37 -23.09 -2.44
N THR A 199 -8.66 -23.17 -2.16
CA THR A 199 -9.36 -24.43 -1.84
C THR A 199 -9.42 -25.35 -3.05
N GLN A 200 -9.72 -24.82 -4.24
CA GLN A 200 -9.73 -25.60 -5.48
C GLN A 200 -8.34 -26.17 -5.80
N LEU A 201 -7.28 -25.37 -5.64
CA LEU A 201 -5.91 -25.82 -5.85
C LEU A 201 -5.50 -26.91 -4.85
N ARG A 202 -5.80 -26.73 -3.55
CA ARG A 202 -5.59 -27.78 -2.53
C ARG A 202 -6.28 -29.09 -2.92
N GLY A 203 -7.56 -29.03 -3.30
CA GLY A 203 -8.29 -30.24 -3.74
C GLY A 203 -7.81 -30.83 -5.08
N GLN A 204 -7.11 -30.06 -5.92
CA GLN A 204 -6.40 -30.61 -7.08
C GLN A 204 -5.10 -31.32 -6.66
N PHE A 205 -4.32 -30.72 -5.77
CA PHE A 205 -3.11 -31.34 -5.23
C PHE A 205 -3.42 -32.63 -4.47
N ASP A 206 -4.46 -32.66 -3.62
CA ASP A 206 -4.86 -33.87 -2.89
C ASP A 206 -5.23 -35.01 -3.84
N ARG A 207 -5.91 -34.71 -4.96
CA ARG A 207 -6.23 -35.70 -5.99
C ARG A 207 -5.00 -36.23 -6.72
N ILE A 208 -4.04 -35.35 -7.02
CA ILE A 208 -2.76 -35.74 -7.63
C ILE A 208 -1.99 -36.63 -6.66
N ASP A 209 -1.93 -36.27 -5.37
CA ASP A 209 -1.21 -37.05 -4.36
C ASP A 209 -1.86 -38.43 -4.17
N ALA A 210 -3.19 -38.51 -4.10
CA ALA A 210 -3.92 -39.77 -4.06
C ALA A 210 -3.64 -40.65 -5.28
N GLY A 211 -3.63 -40.06 -6.49
CA GLY A 211 -3.29 -40.78 -7.72
C GLY A 211 -1.84 -41.26 -7.76
N LEU A 212 -0.91 -40.48 -7.19
CA LEU A 212 0.50 -40.87 -7.05
C LEU A 212 0.65 -42.03 -6.05
N GLN A 213 -0.07 -41.98 -4.92
CA GLN A 213 -0.10 -43.06 -3.93
C GLN A 213 -0.68 -44.34 -4.53
N GLU A 214 -1.77 -44.27 -5.28
CA GLU A 214 -2.36 -45.40 -5.99
C GLU A 214 -1.39 -45.98 -7.02
N THR A 215 -0.75 -45.12 -7.83
CA THR A 215 0.26 -45.55 -8.80
C THR A 215 1.45 -46.23 -8.12
N ARG A 216 1.89 -45.68 -6.99
CA ARG A 216 3.00 -46.25 -6.20
C ARG A 216 2.62 -47.60 -5.60
N ALA A 217 1.44 -47.72 -5.00
CA ALA A 217 0.94 -48.99 -4.48
C ALA A 217 0.79 -50.05 -5.60
N ALA A 218 0.32 -49.63 -6.78
CA ALA A 218 0.25 -50.51 -7.95
C ALA A 218 1.64 -51.00 -8.38
N VAL A 219 2.65 -50.12 -8.40
CA VAL A 219 4.04 -50.48 -8.70
C VAL A 219 4.62 -51.41 -7.64
N ASP A 220 4.43 -51.12 -6.35
CA ASP A 220 4.94 -51.95 -5.25
C ASP A 220 4.34 -53.38 -5.29
N ASN A 221 3.09 -53.52 -5.76
CA ASN A 221 2.43 -54.83 -5.93
C ASN A 221 2.88 -55.60 -7.18
N VAL A 222 3.55 -54.95 -8.16
CA VAL A 222 4.07 -55.67 -9.34
C VAL A 222 5.10 -56.70 -8.92
N ASP A 223 5.96 -56.38 -7.94
CA ASP A 223 6.99 -57.31 -7.48
C ASP A 223 6.37 -58.55 -6.83
N GLU A 224 5.32 -58.40 -6.03
CA GLU A 224 4.60 -59.54 -5.42
C GLU A 224 3.86 -60.39 -6.47
N GLU A 225 3.16 -59.77 -7.42
CA GLU A 225 2.46 -60.52 -8.49
C GLU A 225 3.46 -61.25 -9.41
N VAL A 226 4.60 -60.64 -9.71
CA VAL A 226 5.68 -61.28 -10.48
C VAL A 226 6.28 -62.44 -9.70
N ILE A 227 6.54 -62.29 -8.41
CA ILE A 227 7.06 -63.36 -7.54
C ILE A 227 6.06 -64.53 -7.45
N GLU A 228 4.77 -64.25 -7.25
CA GLU A 228 3.73 -65.29 -7.19
C GLU A 228 3.62 -66.05 -8.51
N ARG A 229 3.61 -65.33 -9.64
CA ARG A 229 3.56 -65.94 -10.98
C ARG A 229 4.81 -66.74 -11.31
N LEU A 230 5.98 -66.35 -10.82
CA LEU A 230 7.22 -67.13 -10.95
C LEU A 230 7.20 -68.41 -10.12
N GLY A 231 6.60 -68.38 -8.92
CA GLY A 231 6.41 -69.58 -8.09
C GLY A 231 5.39 -70.58 -8.66
N ALA A 232 4.44 -70.11 -9.48
CA ALA A 232 3.40 -70.93 -10.09
C ALA A 232 3.81 -71.64 -11.40
N VAL A 233 4.94 -71.27 -12.01
CA VAL A 233 5.48 -71.92 -13.23
C VAL A 233 6.55 -72.95 -12.87
N ALA A 234 6.54 -74.08 -13.58
CA ALA A 234 7.26 -75.27 -13.14
C ALA A 234 8.71 -75.37 -13.66
N THR A 235 9.07 -74.59 -14.69
CA THR A 235 10.38 -74.73 -15.35
C THR A 235 11.17 -73.41 -15.41
N PRO A 236 12.52 -73.47 -15.32
CA PRO A 236 13.38 -72.29 -15.44
C PRO A 236 13.18 -71.52 -16.76
N GLU A 237 12.88 -72.20 -17.85
CA GLU A 237 12.62 -71.58 -19.16
C GLU A 237 11.33 -70.75 -19.18
N GLU A 238 10.28 -71.21 -18.48
CA GLU A 238 9.03 -70.46 -18.33
C GLU A 238 9.21 -69.24 -17.44
N GLN A 239 9.97 -69.37 -16.35
CA GLN A 239 10.34 -68.25 -15.47
C GLN A 239 11.16 -67.19 -16.22
N ALA A 240 12.15 -67.60 -17.02
CA ALA A 240 12.96 -66.69 -17.83
C ALA A 240 12.13 -65.94 -18.90
N LYS A 241 11.08 -66.59 -19.45
CA LYS A 241 10.16 -65.95 -20.41
C LYS A 241 9.28 -64.90 -19.74
N LEU A 242 8.83 -65.14 -18.51
CA LEU A 242 8.04 -64.17 -17.74
C LEU A 242 8.89 -62.94 -17.36
N LEU A 243 10.12 -63.18 -16.88
CA LEU A 243 11.07 -62.13 -16.51
C LEU A 243 11.50 -61.25 -17.70
N ARG A 244 11.47 -61.77 -18.95
CA ARG A 244 11.78 -60.97 -20.16
C ARG A 244 10.86 -59.79 -20.37
N VAL A 245 9.60 -59.89 -19.94
CA VAL A 245 8.61 -58.81 -20.10
C VAL A 245 8.96 -57.61 -19.21
N VAL A 246 9.59 -57.87 -18.06
CA VAL A 246 9.91 -56.85 -17.04
C VAL A 246 11.37 -56.40 -17.11
N LEU A 247 12.32 -57.34 -17.28
CA LEU A 247 13.76 -57.09 -17.21
C LEU A 247 14.44 -56.93 -18.58
N GLY A 248 13.69 -57.08 -19.68
CA GLY A 248 14.23 -57.00 -21.05
C GLY A 248 15.37 -58.00 -21.28
N ASP A 249 16.47 -57.53 -21.87
CA ASP A 249 17.60 -58.37 -22.27
C ASP A 249 18.32 -59.07 -21.10
N ARG A 250 18.17 -58.57 -19.86
CA ARG A 250 18.80 -59.14 -18.66
C ARG A 250 18.11 -60.39 -18.12
N ALA A 251 16.89 -60.70 -18.55
CA ALA A 251 16.10 -61.82 -18.04
C ALA A 251 16.76 -63.20 -18.29
N LYS A 252 17.51 -63.35 -19.38
CA LYS A 252 18.22 -64.60 -19.70
C LYS A 252 19.34 -64.89 -18.70
N GLU A 253 19.99 -63.84 -18.21
CA GLU A 253 21.08 -63.91 -17.23
C GLU A 253 20.57 -64.33 -15.85
N VAL A 254 19.40 -63.80 -15.45
CA VAL A 254 18.71 -64.15 -14.20
C VAL A 254 18.21 -65.60 -14.22
N GLY A 255 17.60 -66.06 -15.31
CA GLY A 255 17.14 -67.45 -15.42
C GLY A 255 18.27 -68.48 -15.31
N LEU A 256 19.46 -68.16 -15.83
CA LEU A 256 20.66 -69.00 -15.74
C LEU A 256 21.16 -69.13 -14.30
N LEU A 257 21.11 -68.04 -13.52
CA LEU A 257 21.48 -68.04 -12.10
C LEU A 257 20.49 -68.86 -11.25
N LEU A 258 19.18 -68.78 -11.56
CA LEU A 258 18.16 -69.56 -10.86
C LEU A 258 18.25 -71.07 -11.15
N SER A 259 18.65 -71.48 -12.36
CA SER A 259 18.82 -72.90 -12.71
C SER A 259 20.02 -73.60 -12.07
N GLN A 260 20.90 -72.84 -11.41
CA GLN A 260 22.14 -73.33 -10.80
C GLN A 260 22.05 -73.53 -9.28
N GLY A 261 20.92 -73.18 -8.65
CA GLY A 261 20.61 -73.46 -7.24
C GLY A 261 19.70 -74.68 -7.09
#